data_AF-A0A7Y5EGN2-F1
#
_entry.id   AF-A0A7Y5EGN2-F1
#
_cell.length_a   1.000
_cell.length_b   1.000
_cell.length_c   1.000
_cell.angle_alpha   90.00
_cell.angle_beta   90.00
_cell.angle_gamma   90.00
#
_symmetry.space_group_name_H-M   'P 1'
#
loop_
_entity.id
_entity.type
_entity.pdbx_description
1 polymer ?
#
loop_
_entity_poly.entity_id
_entity_poly.type
_entity_poly.pdbx_seq_one_letter_code
_entity_poly.pdbx_strand_id
1 'polypeptide(L)'
;MSNKVTTCTFDDFIKRYPHMAHLDPMNQLDFDLSSINQSELKTLKHYFSGICTDLTLYMQLFGQEEHVAELNKFNSFIFSRFERACLERICLKIATLMDPPKSQGKDNLSLRRFIEQTDSSLLQGLFNSLKDFYEKSGINDWRNKVLAHADLLTLSGEVELKVSFTKQEVDDFVAKIQEFIDWVSDPKVATDHQVVLPRDVDGYSFISKIKSQNES
;
A
#
# COMPACT_ATOMS: atom_id res chain seq x y z
N MET A 1 44.21 -23.37 -8.51
CA MET A 1 43.79 -23.35 -7.09
C MET A 1 42.39 -22.78 -7.04
N SER A 2 41.39 -23.61 -6.73
CA SER A 2 39.97 -23.21 -6.70
C SER A 2 39.63 -22.70 -5.30
N ASN A 3 39.48 -21.38 -5.14
CA ASN A 3 38.94 -20.79 -3.91
C ASN A 3 37.45 -21.13 -3.82
N LYS A 4 37.10 -22.18 -3.08
CA LYS A 4 35.73 -22.40 -2.63
C LYS A 4 35.42 -21.34 -1.58
N VAL A 5 34.62 -20.34 -1.95
CA VAL A 5 33.99 -19.45 -0.99
C VAL A 5 33.01 -20.31 -0.19
N THR A 6 33.35 -20.61 1.06
CA THR A 6 32.43 -21.27 2.00
C THR A 6 31.42 -20.23 2.42
N THR A 7 30.21 -20.25 1.86
CA THR A 7 29.11 -19.39 2.31
C THR A 7 28.66 -19.87 3.70
N CYS A 8 28.98 -19.09 4.72
CA CYS A 8 28.48 -19.28 6.08
C CYS A 8 27.01 -18.84 6.12
N THR A 9 26.10 -19.69 6.58
CA THR A 9 24.68 -19.32 6.69
C THR A 9 24.45 -18.41 7.91
N PHE A 10 23.31 -17.71 7.97
CA PHE A 10 22.96 -16.93 9.16
C PHE A 10 22.82 -17.84 10.39
N ASP A 11 22.35 -19.08 10.21
CA ASP A 11 22.29 -20.08 11.30
C ASP A 11 23.69 -20.44 11.82
N ASP A 12 24.69 -20.53 10.94
CA ASP A 12 26.08 -20.73 11.33
C ASP A 12 26.66 -19.51 12.06
N PHE A 13 26.25 -18.30 11.67
CA PHE A 13 26.58 -17.06 12.36
C PHE A 13 25.97 -17.01 13.77
N ILE A 14 24.70 -17.33 13.93
CA ILE A 14 24.01 -17.38 15.23
C ILE A 14 24.59 -18.47 16.14
N LYS A 15 24.91 -19.66 15.61
CA LYS A 15 25.62 -20.71 16.38
C LYS A 15 26.95 -20.21 16.94
N ARG A 16 27.64 -19.35 16.19
CA ARG A 16 28.94 -18.77 16.59
C ARG A 16 28.79 -17.59 17.55
N TYR A 17 27.68 -16.84 17.46
CA TYR A 17 27.38 -15.68 18.30
C TYR A 17 25.96 -15.77 18.88
N PRO A 18 25.70 -16.63 19.88
CA PRO A 18 24.35 -16.85 20.40
C PRO A 18 23.68 -15.60 20.98
N HIS A 19 24.46 -14.66 21.52
CA HIS A 19 23.94 -13.39 22.02
C HIS A 19 23.35 -12.49 20.93
N MET A 20 23.69 -12.74 19.66
CA MET A 20 23.16 -12.03 18.49
C MET A 20 21.91 -12.69 17.90
N ALA A 21 21.36 -13.74 18.52
CA ALA A 21 20.14 -14.40 18.06
C ALA A 21 18.94 -13.45 17.92
N HIS A 22 18.88 -12.39 18.72
CA HIS A 22 17.86 -11.34 18.62
C HIS A 22 17.86 -10.58 17.27
N LEU A 23 18.97 -10.66 16.51
CA LEU A 23 19.07 -10.08 15.17
C LEU A 23 18.41 -10.95 14.09
N ASP A 24 18.08 -12.21 14.38
CA ASP A 24 17.28 -13.02 13.46
C ASP A 24 15.84 -12.50 13.47
N PRO A 25 15.29 -12.04 12.34
CA PRO A 25 13.89 -11.65 12.26
C PRO A 25 12.95 -12.81 12.65
N MET A 26 13.34 -14.07 12.42
CA MET A 26 12.54 -15.22 12.85
C MET A 26 12.41 -15.34 14.36
N ASN A 27 13.39 -14.84 15.13
CA ASN A 27 13.33 -14.83 16.59
C ASN A 27 12.49 -13.67 17.14
N GLN A 28 12.01 -12.77 16.27
CA GLN A 28 11.11 -11.67 16.63
C GLN A 28 9.64 -12.03 16.44
N LEU A 29 9.33 -13.11 15.70
CA LEU A 29 7.98 -13.60 15.52
C LEU A 29 7.38 -14.10 16.84
N ASP A 30 6.16 -13.66 17.13
CA ASP A 30 5.33 -14.20 18.22
C ASP A 30 4.24 -15.14 17.70
N PHE A 31 4.36 -15.62 16.45
CA PHE A 31 3.44 -16.55 15.80
C PHE A 31 4.15 -17.54 14.88
N ASP A 32 3.46 -18.62 14.50
CA ASP A 32 3.95 -19.60 13.53
C ASP A 32 3.47 -19.26 12.11
N LEU A 33 4.39 -19.14 11.15
CA LEU A 33 4.07 -18.90 9.73
C LEU A 33 3.15 -19.98 9.13
N SER A 34 3.15 -21.19 9.69
CA SER A 34 2.25 -22.27 9.26
C SER A 34 0.77 -21.98 9.52
N SER A 35 0.46 -21.04 10.44
CA SER A 35 -0.90 -20.58 10.72
C SER A 35 -1.49 -19.68 9.61
N ILE A 36 -0.63 -19.12 8.75
CA ILE A 36 -1.06 -18.20 7.69
C ILE A 36 -1.67 -18.96 6.51
N ASN A 37 -2.89 -18.59 6.15
CA ASN A 37 -3.56 -19.08 4.94
C ASN A 37 -2.83 -18.57 3.69
N GLN A 38 -2.13 -19.49 3.02
CA GLN A 38 -1.29 -19.17 1.86
C GLN A 38 -2.08 -18.64 0.64
N SER A 39 -3.33 -19.06 0.46
CA SER A 39 -4.18 -18.54 -0.61
C SER A 39 -4.58 -17.08 -0.35
N GLU A 40 -4.89 -16.76 0.90
CA GLU A 40 -5.21 -15.38 1.31
C GLU A 40 -3.97 -14.50 1.23
N LEU A 41 -2.80 -15.00 1.68
CA LEU A 41 -1.53 -14.28 1.56
C LEU A 41 -1.18 -13.95 0.11
N LYS A 42 -1.33 -14.91 -0.81
CA LYS A 42 -1.13 -14.66 -2.24
C LYS A 42 -2.08 -13.58 -2.76
N THR A 43 -3.33 -13.59 -2.31
CA THR A 43 -4.34 -12.60 -2.67
C THR A 43 -3.96 -11.22 -2.12
N LEU A 44 -3.52 -11.13 -0.87
CA LEU A 44 -3.04 -9.90 -0.24
C LEU A 44 -1.86 -9.30 -1.03
N LYS A 45 -0.85 -10.10 -1.35
CA LYS A 45 0.31 -9.64 -2.14
C LYS A 45 -0.08 -9.08 -3.49
N HIS A 46 -0.96 -9.78 -4.22
CA HIS A 46 -1.45 -9.31 -5.51
C HIS A 46 -2.25 -8.00 -5.36
N TYR A 47 -3.13 -7.94 -4.38
CA TYR A 47 -3.95 -6.76 -4.10
C TYR A 47 -3.09 -5.54 -3.74
N PHE A 48 -2.10 -5.74 -2.87
CA PHE A 48 -1.18 -4.70 -2.44
C PHE A 48 -0.28 -4.21 -3.58
N SER A 49 0.27 -5.10 -4.40
CA SER A 49 0.99 -4.71 -5.63
C SER A 49 0.14 -3.83 -6.55
N GLY A 50 -1.16 -4.12 -6.65
CA GLY A 50 -2.13 -3.28 -7.35
C GLY A 50 -2.39 -1.93 -6.69
N ILE A 51 -2.22 -1.78 -5.38
CA ILE A 51 -2.25 -0.47 -4.69
C ILE A 51 -0.99 0.31 -5.03
N CYS A 52 0.19 -0.30 -4.88
CA CYS A 52 1.47 0.36 -5.17
C CYS A 52 1.56 0.83 -6.63
N THR A 53 1.01 0.04 -7.56
CA THR A 53 0.94 0.41 -8.99
C THR A 53 0.03 1.64 -9.21
N ASP A 54 -1.19 1.62 -8.64
CA ASP A 54 -2.14 2.73 -8.79
C ASP A 54 -1.58 4.01 -8.13
N LEU A 55 -0.98 3.90 -6.94
CA LEU A 55 -0.30 5.00 -6.25
C LEU A 55 0.88 5.55 -7.06
N THR A 56 1.72 4.67 -7.60
CA THR A 56 2.86 5.09 -8.43
C THR A 56 2.38 5.90 -9.62
N LEU A 57 1.40 5.39 -10.36
CA LEU A 57 0.84 6.10 -11.52
C LEU A 57 0.20 7.44 -11.10
N TYR A 58 -0.56 7.45 -10.01
CA TYR A 58 -1.16 8.67 -9.47
C TYR A 58 -0.10 9.71 -9.13
N MET A 59 0.97 9.33 -8.42
CA MET A 59 2.05 10.24 -8.05
C MET A 59 2.83 10.76 -9.27
N GLN A 60 2.98 9.94 -10.31
CA GLN A 60 3.61 10.37 -11.56
C GLN A 60 2.74 11.35 -12.35
N LEU A 61 1.41 11.24 -12.30
CA LEU A 61 0.51 12.11 -13.05
C LEU A 61 0.10 13.38 -12.28
N PHE A 62 -0.18 13.23 -10.99
CA PHE A 62 -0.83 14.23 -10.15
C PHE A 62 -0.01 14.64 -8.92
N GLY A 63 1.11 13.95 -8.66
CA GLY A 63 1.95 14.22 -7.48
C GLY A 63 2.84 15.46 -7.58
N GLN A 64 2.84 16.16 -8.72
CA GLN A 64 3.62 17.38 -8.96
C GLN A 64 2.73 18.44 -9.60
N GLU A 65 2.81 19.68 -9.08
CA GLU A 65 2.01 20.81 -9.59
C GLU A 65 2.26 21.08 -11.08
N GLU A 66 3.49 20.92 -11.56
CA GLU A 66 3.82 21.07 -13.00
C GLU A 66 3.04 20.07 -13.85
N HIS A 67 2.96 18.81 -13.43
CA HIS A 67 2.24 17.79 -14.19
C HIS A 67 0.75 18.07 -14.22
N VAL A 68 0.17 18.43 -13.07
CA VAL A 68 -1.23 18.83 -12.96
C VAL A 68 -1.54 20.03 -13.87
N ALA A 69 -0.63 21.00 -13.96
CA ALA A 69 -0.76 22.16 -14.83
C ALA A 69 -0.77 21.76 -16.31
N GLU A 70 0.13 20.88 -16.75
CA GLU A 70 0.17 20.39 -18.14
C GLU A 70 -1.08 19.59 -18.52
N LEU A 71 -1.55 18.73 -17.62
CA LEU A 71 -2.79 17.98 -17.80
C LEU A 71 -4.00 18.93 -17.92
N ASN A 72 -4.11 19.89 -17.01
CA ASN A 72 -5.24 20.82 -17.01
C ASN A 72 -5.20 21.82 -18.18
N LYS A 73 -4.00 22.17 -18.66
CA LYS A 73 -3.82 22.95 -19.91
C LYS A 73 -4.35 22.19 -21.12
N PHE A 74 -4.13 20.87 -21.17
CA PHE A 74 -4.64 20.03 -22.25
C PHE A 74 -6.16 19.85 -22.18
N ASN A 75 -6.69 19.41 -21.03
CA ASN A 75 -8.12 19.30 -20.80
C ASN A 75 -8.47 19.19 -19.30
N SER A 76 -8.74 20.33 -18.67
CA SER A 76 -9.07 20.39 -17.24
C SER A 76 -10.33 19.61 -16.83
N PHE A 77 -11.34 19.54 -17.70
CA PHE A 77 -12.58 18.81 -17.39
C PHE A 77 -12.35 17.31 -17.28
N ILE A 78 -11.57 16.73 -18.20
CA ILE A 78 -11.26 15.29 -18.18
C ILE A 78 -10.30 14.97 -17.03
N PHE A 79 -9.21 15.73 -16.89
CA PHE A 79 -8.17 15.35 -15.94
C PHE A 79 -8.55 15.58 -14.48
N SER A 80 -9.35 16.60 -14.16
CA SER A 80 -9.90 16.75 -12.79
C SER A 80 -10.81 15.58 -12.39
N ARG A 81 -11.60 15.04 -13.33
CA ARG A 81 -12.43 13.85 -13.09
C ARG A 81 -11.59 12.59 -12.97
N PHE A 82 -10.54 12.47 -13.79
CA PHE A 82 -9.64 11.32 -13.76
C PHE A 82 -8.82 11.27 -12.47
N GLU A 83 -8.24 12.40 -12.05
CA GLU A 83 -7.53 12.55 -10.78
C GLU A 83 -8.39 12.08 -9.61
N ARG A 84 -9.61 12.61 -9.52
CA ARG A 84 -10.57 12.23 -8.48
C ARG A 84 -10.87 10.73 -8.51
N ALA A 85 -11.16 10.16 -9.69
CA ALA A 85 -11.47 8.74 -9.81
C ALA A 85 -10.30 7.83 -9.40
N CYS A 86 -9.06 8.20 -9.74
CA CYS A 86 -7.86 7.50 -9.31
C CYS A 86 -7.71 7.54 -7.79
N LEU A 87 -7.84 8.73 -7.20
CA LEU A 87 -7.70 8.91 -5.75
C LEU A 87 -8.78 8.15 -4.97
N GLU A 88 -10.04 8.25 -5.40
CA GLU A 88 -11.16 7.50 -4.80
C GLU A 88 -10.90 5.98 -4.85
N ARG A 89 -10.44 5.47 -5.99
CA ARG A 89 -10.10 4.04 -6.14
C ARG A 89 -8.99 3.62 -5.17
N ILE A 90 -7.93 4.41 -5.04
CA ILE A 90 -6.81 4.14 -4.12
C ILE A 90 -7.32 4.12 -2.67
N CYS A 91 -8.09 5.12 -2.28
CA CYS A 91 -8.68 5.22 -0.95
C CYS A 91 -9.57 4.00 -0.62
N LEU A 92 -10.39 3.52 -1.56
CA LEU A 92 -11.20 2.31 -1.37
C LEU A 92 -10.34 1.06 -1.17
N LYS A 93 -9.26 0.94 -1.95
CA LYS A 93 -8.36 -0.21 -1.80
C LYS A 93 -7.67 -0.23 -0.44
N ILE A 94 -7.18 0.93 0.01
CA ILE A 94 -6.61 1.08 1.35
C ILE A 94 -7.65 0.75 2.43
N ALA A 95 -8.87 1.31 2.31
CA ALA A 95 -9.94 1.04 3.27
C ALA A 95 -10.27 -0.46 3.37
N THR A 96 -10.23 -1.20 2.27
CA THR A 96 -10.42 -2.66 2.26
C THR A 96 -9.41 -3.39 3.15
N LEU A 97 -8.13 -2.98 3.12
CA LEU A 97 -7.09 -3.56 3.97
C LEU A 97 -7.27 -3.23 5.46
N MET A 98 -7.88 -2.09 5.77
CA MET A 98 -8.09 -1.58 7.12
C MET A 98 -9.43 -2.00 7.75
N ASP A 99 -10.37 -2.47 6.93
CA ASP A 99 -11.71 -2.88 7.35
C ASP A 99 -11.67 -4.11 8.29
N PRO A 100 -12.77 -4.37 9.03
CA PRO A 100 -12.92 -5.61 9.78
C PRO A 100 -12.82 -6.84 8.86
N PRO A 101 -12.35 -7.99 9.37
CA PRO A 101 -12.14 -9.21 8.58
C PRO A 101 -13.43 -9.82 8.04
N LYS A 102 -14.57 -9.45 8.62
CA LYS A 102 -15.91 -9.75 8.11
C LYS A 102 -16.80 -8.52 8.18
N SER A 103 -17.62 -8.33 7.15
CA SER A 103 -18.69 -7.32 7.14
C SER A 103 -19.93 -7.90 6.45
N GLN A 104 -21.11 -7.70 7.04
CA GLN A 104 -22.39 -8.19 6.51
C GLN A 104 -22.37 -9.68 6.10
N GLY A 105 -21.68 -10.53 6.88
CA GLY A 105 -21.57 -11.97 6.62
C GLY A 105 -20.61 -12.37 5.50
N LYS A 106 -19.90 -11.43 4.88
CA LYS A 106 -18.86 -11.69 3.88
C LYS A 106 -17.47 -11.51 4.46
N ASP A 107 -16.55 -12.34 4.01
CA ASP A 107 -15.13 -12.24 4.31
C ASP A 107 -14.51 -11.07 3.55
N ASN A 108 -13.70 -10.27 4.26
CA ASN A 108 -12.92 -9.18 3.70
C ASN A 108 -11.44 -9.56 3.67
N LEU A 109 -10.75 -9.13 2.61
CA LEU A 109 -9.29 -9.17 2.56
C LEU A 109 -8.73 -8.00 3.38
N SER A 110 -8.61 -8.20 4.69
CA SER A 110 -8.07 -7.19 5.61
C SER A 110 -6.86 -7.69 6.39
N LEU A 111 -6.00 -6.77 6.83
CA LEU A 111 -4.81 -7.10 7.63
C LEU A 111 -5.20 -7.74 8.97
N ARG A 112 -6.33 -7.31 9.56
CA ARG A 112 -6.89 -7.92 10.77
C ARG A 112 -7.18 -9.41 10.62
N ARG A 113 -7.51 -9.87 9.40
CA ARG A 113 -7.76 -11.29 9.14
C ARG A 113 -6.52 -12.15 9.38
N PHE A 114 -5.33 -11.63 9.08
CA PHE A 114 -4.07 -12.33 9.34
C PHE A 114 -3.67 -12.25 10.82
N ILE A 115 -4.06 -11.17 11.51
CA ILE A 115 -3.92 -11.08 12.96
C ILE A 115 -4.79 -12.14 13.65
N GLU A 116 -6.04 -12.32 13.22
CA GLU A 116 -6.93 -13.37 13.76
C GLU A 116 -6.46 -14.81 13.48
N GLN A 117 -5.63 -15.01 12.45
CA GLN A 117 -5.03 -16.33 12.17
C GLN A 117 -3.87 -16.66 13.10
N THR A 118 -3.22 -15.64 13.66
CA THR A 118 -1.95 -15.76 14.37
C THR A 118 -2.04 -15.42 15.85
N ASP A 119 -3.07 -14.66 16.26
CA ASP A 119 -3.18 -14.01 17.57
C ASP A 119 -1.92 -13.16 17.93
N SER A 120 -1.22 -12.65 16.91
CA SER A 120 0.07 -11.96 17.04
C SER A 120 -0.08 -10.54 17.60
N SER A 121 0.64 -10.26 18.68
CA SER A 121 0.78 -8.91 19.26
C SER A 121 1.68 -8.01 18.40
N LEU A 122 2.69 -8.59 17.73
CA LEU A 122 3.56 -7.90 16.77
C LEU A 122 2.74 -7.33 15.61
N LEU A 123 1.96 -8.18 14.93
CA LEU A 123 1.12 -7.77 13.81
C LEU A 123 0.04 -6.78 14.25
N GLN A 124 -0.52 -6.96 15.45
CA GLN A 124 -1.46 -5.99 16.03
C GLN A 124 -0.82 -4.62 16.28
N GLY A 125 0.44 -4.57 16.73
CA GLY A 125 1.21 -3.35 16.91
C GLY A 125 1.43 -2.60 15.59
N LEU A 126 1.86 -3.30 14.54
CA LEU A 126 2.00 -2.74 13.20
C LEU A 126 0.68 -2.19 12.68
N PHE A 127 -0.40 -2.98 12.80
CA PHE A 127 -1.74 -2.59 12.40
C PHE A 127 -2.23 -1.33 13.14
N ASN A 128 -1.98 -1.21 14.43
CA ASN A 128 -2.36 -0.02 15.20
C ASN A 128 -1.66 1.24 14.67
N SER A 129 -0.38 1.12 14.26
CA SER A 129 0.35 2.24 13.67
C SER A 129 -0.21 2.65 12.29
N LEU A 130 -0.66 1.68 11.49
CA LEU A 130 -1.36 1.93 10.23
C LEU A 130 -2.72 2.58 10.46
N LYS A 131 -3.44 2.14 11.51
CA LYS A 131 -4.77 2.65 11.86
C LYS A 131 -4.74 4.13 12.22
N ASP A 132 -3.72 4.58 12.94
CA ASP A 132 -3.56 6.00 13.30
C ASP A 132 -3.48 6.91 12.06
N PHE A 133 -2.67 6.53 11.06
CA PHE A 133 -2.65 7.24 9.76
C PHE A 133 -4.00 7.15 9.04
N TYR A 134 -4.59 5.95 8.97
CA TYR A 134 -5.86 5.73 8.29
C TYR A 134 -7.00 6.59 8.86
N GLU A 135 -7.04 6.79 10.18
CA GLU A 135 -8.01 7.67 10.83
C GLU A 135 -7.71 9.16 10.57
N LYS A 136 -6.45 9.58 10.65
CA LYS A 136 -6.04 10.99 10.44
C LYS A 136 -6.15 11.45 8.98
N SER A 137 -5.94 10.54 8.03
CA SER A 137 -5.94 10.83 6.59
C SER A 137 -7.32 11.20 6.02
N GLY A 138 -8.40 10.97 6.77
CA GLY A 138 -9.78 11.18 6.33
C GLY A 138 -10.33 10.07 5.41
N ILE A 139 -9.54 9.02 5.11
CA ILE A 139 -9.95 7.92 4.23
C ILE A 139 -11.14 7.16 4.84
N ASN A 140 -11.12 6.89 6.15
CA ASN A 140 -12.21 6.20 6.83
C ASN A 140 -13.55 6.97 6.72
N ASP A 141 -13.51 8.27 7.00
CA ASP A 141 -14.69 9.13 6.93
C ASP A 141 -15.24 9.23 5.51
N TRP A 142 -14.34 9.35 4.53
CA TRP A 142 -14.73 9.34 3.14
C TRP A 142 -15.38 8.01 2.73
N ARG A 143 -14.76 6.88 3.07
CA ARG A 143 -15.30 5.55 2.78
C ARG A 143 -16.68 5.36 3.42
N ASN A 144 -16.86 5.81 4.66
CA ASN A 144 -18.16 5.74 5.33
C ASN A 144 -19.20 6.61 4.63
N LYS A 145 -18.85 7.80 4.15
CA LYS A 145 -19.76 8.65 3.34
C LYS A 145 -20.12 8.03 2.00
N VAL A 146 -19.19 7.34 1.34
CA VAL A 146 -19.47 6.63 0.07
C VAL A 146 -20.41 5.45 0.29
N LEU A 147 -20.21 4.68 1.37
CA LEU A 147 -20.97 3.47 1.65
C LEU A 147 -22.33 3.73 2.34
N ALA A 148 -22.43 4.77 3.16
CA ALA A 148 -23.64 5.11 3.91
C ALA A 148 -24.78 5.70 3.05
N HIS A 149 -24.77 5.45 1.73
CA HIS A 149 -25.51 6.15 0.68
C HIS A 149 -24.83 7.47 0.29
N ALA A 150 -24.53 7.75 -0.98
CA ALA A 150 -25.53 8.01 -2.01
C ALA A 150 -26.75 8.85 -1.52
N ASP A 151 -26.62 9.54 -0.38
CA ASP A 151 -27.55 10.57 0.03
C ASP A 151 -27.51 11.68 -1.02
N LEU A 152 -28.63 12.37 -1.18
CA LEU A 152 -28.82 13.43 -2.18
C LEU A 152 -27.68 14.47 -2.16
N LEU A 153 -27.09 14.72 -0.98
CA LEU A 153 -25.92 15.59 -0.75
C LEU A 153 -24.58 15.01 -1.25
N THR A 154 -24.42 13.70 -1.22
CA THR A 154 -23.24 13.00 -1.77
C THR A 154 -23.35 12.89 -3.29
N LEU A 155 -24.57 12.75 -3.82
CA LEU A 155 -24.87 12.66 -5.26
C LEU A 155 -24.97 14.02 -5.98
N SER A 156 -25.20 15.12 -5.25
CA SER A 156 -25.18 16.49 -5.81
C SER A 156 -23.78 16.94 -6.25
N GLY A 157 -22.74 16.16 -5.95
CA GLY A 157 -21.34 16.47 -6.26
C GLY A 157 -20.68 17.41 -5.26
N GLU A 158 -21.37 17.79 -4.18
CA GLU A 158 -20.90 18.74 -3.16
C GLU A 158 -20.04 18.09 -2.07
N VAL A 159 -20.01 16.76 -1.96
CA VAL A 159 -19.07 16.09 -1.06
C VAL A 159 -17.69 16.06 -1.69
N GLU A 160 -16.92 17.08 -1.31
CA GLU A 160 -15.50 17.17 -1.57
C GLU A 160 -14.77 16.00 -0.88
N LEU A 161 -13.83 15.41 -1.61
CA LEU A 161 -12.94 14.38 -1.08
C LEU A 161 -11.98 15.04 -0.07
N LYS A 162 -12.40 15.11 1.19
CA LYS A 162 -11.57 15.66 2.28
C LYS A 162 -10.59 14.61 2.78
N VAL A 163 -9.68 14.17 1.91
CA VAL A 163 -8.49 13.42 2.31
C VAL A 163 -7.31 14.37 2.28
N SER A 164 -6.44 14.27 3.29
CA SER A 164 -5.24 15.09 3.39
C SER A 164 -4.10 14.23 3.88
N PHE A 165 -3.10 14.08 3.03
CA PHE A 165 -1.84 13.42 3.36
C PHE A 165 -0.77 13.92 2.41
N THR A 166 0.45 13.95 2.90
CA THR A 166 1.65 14.25 2.14
C THR A 166 2.14 13.00 1.41
N LYS A 167 2.99 13.20 0.40
CA LYS A 167 3.69 12.10 -0.27
C LYS A 167 4.46 11.20 0.72
N GLN A 168 5.12 11.82 1.70
CA GLN A 168 5.91 11.08 2.69
C GLN A 168 5.02 10.20 3.57
N GLU A 169 3.89 10.72 4.05
CA GLU A 169 2.99 9.92 4.88
C GLU A 169 2.39 8.73 4.13
N VAL A 170 2.11 8.88 2.83
CA VAL A 170 1.68 7.76 1.97
C VAL A 170 2.80 6.74 1.79
N ASP A 171 4.03 7.19 1.54
CA ASP A 171 5.19 6.31 1.39
C ASP A 171 5.45 5.51 2.67
N ASP A 172 5.45 6.18 3.83
CA ASP A 172 5.59 5.55 5.15
C ASP A 172 4.47 4.53 5.41
N PHE A 173 3.23 4.86 5.04
CA PHE A 173 2.09 3.97 5.21
C PHE A 173 2.20 2.71 4.33
N VAL A 174 2.58 2.86 3.07
CA VAL A 174 2.79 1.74 2.14
C VAL A 174 3.96 0.88 2.59
N ALA A 175 5.08 1.48 3.02
CA ALA A 175 6.23 0.77 3.56
C ALA A 175 5.85 -0.10 4.76
N LYS A 176 4.99 0.39 5.66
CA LYS A 176 4.49 -0.38 6.80
C LYS A 176 3.56 -1.53 6.41
N ILE A 177 2.76 -1.39 5.34
CA ILE A 177 1.97 -2.52 4.82
C ILE A 177 2.91 -3.56 4.21
N GLN A 178 3.95 -3.14 3.51
CA GLN A 178 4.97 -4.04 2.97
C GLN A 178 5.69 -4.78 4.09
N GLU A 179 6.07 -4.08 5.16
CA GLU A 179 6.63 -4.69 6.37
C GLU A 179 5.68 -5.75 6.96
N PHE A 180 4.39 -5.44 7.08
CA PHE A 180 3.39 -6.42 7.52
C PHE A 180 3.38 -7.66 6.62
N ILE A 181 3.41 -7.48 5.30
CA ILE A 181 3.42 -8.58 4.31
C ILE A 181 4.69 -9.41 4.43
N ASP A 182 5.84 -8.78 4.65
CA ASP A 182 7.13 -9.45 4.83
C ASP A 182 7.09 -10.32 6.10
N TRP A 183 6.57 -9.78 7.22
CA TRP A 183 6.40 -10.54 8.46
C TRP A 183 5.54 -11.80 8.30
N VAL A 184 4.43 -11.73 7.56
CA VAL A 184 3.54 -12.89 7.35
C VAL A 184 3.99 -13.81 6.20
N SER A 185 5.01 -13.41 5.45
CA SER A 185 5.53 -14.16 4.29
C SER A 185 6.86 -14.81 4.58
N ASP A 186 7.89 -14.00 4.74
CA ASP A 186 9.26 -14.38 5.03
C ASP A 186 9.96 -13.20 5.73
N PRO A 187 9.98 -13.18 7.06
CA PRO A 187 10.65 -12.14 7.85
C PRO A 187 12.12 -11.91 7.52
N LYS A 188 12.79 -12.86 6.87
CA LYS A 188 14.21 -12.72 6.47
C LYS A 188 14.38 -11.88 5.21
N VAL A 189 13.29 -11.58 4.51
CA VAL A 189 13.30 -10.80 3.27
C VAL A 189 12.62 -9.46 3.53
N ALA A 190 13.32 -8.38 3.19
CA ALA A 190 12.72 -7.06 3.07
C ALA A 190 12.41 -6.82 1.59
N THR A 191 11.13 -6.69 1.26
CA THR A 191 10.69 -6.43 -0.11
C THR A 191 10.51 -4.92 -0.32
N ASP A 192 10.91 -4.41 -1.47
CA ASP A 192 10.68 -3.01 -1.82
C ASP A 192 9.19 -2.79 -2.18
N HIS A 193 8.63 -1.68 -1.70
CA HIS A 193 7.25 -1.26 -2.00
C HIS A 193 7.16 -0.35 -3.24
N GLN A 194 8.30 0.13 -3.75
CA GLN A 194 8.35 0.96 -4.94
C GLN A 194 8.08 0.16 -6.20
N VAL A 195 7.12 0.62 -7.02
CA VAL A 195 6.83 0.03 -8.32
C VAL A 195 7.51 0.85 -9.40
N VAL A 196 8.30 0.19 -10.25
CA VAL A 196 8.85 0.79 -11.46
C VAL A 196 7.96 0.41 -12.63
N LEU A 197 7.26 1.41 -13.17
CA LEU A 197 6.45 1.22 -14.38
C LEU A 197 7.36 1.10 -15.61
N PRO A 198 6.96 0.34 -16.65
CA PRO A 198 7.79 0.20 -17.85
C PRO A 198 7.97 1.55 -18.54
N ARG A 199 9.17 1.78 -19.09
CA ARG A 199 9.50 3.00 -19.83
C ARG A 199 8.53 3.21 -20.98
N ASP A 200 8.25 4.47 -21.30
CA ASP A 200 7.37 4.92 -22.40
C ASP A 200 5.87 4.64 -22.24
N VAL A 201 5.48 3.89 -21.20
CA VAL A 201 4.09 3.60 -20.80
C VAL A 201 3.77 4.05 -19.36
N ASP A 202 4.69 4.81 -18.75
CA ASP A 202 4.55 5.40 -17.42
C ASP A 202 3.90 6.80 -17.47
N GLY A 203 3.58 7.34 -16.29
CA GLY A 203 2.97 8.67 -16.17
C GLY A 203 3.87 9.79 -16.67
N TYR A 204 5.19 9.69 -16.44
CA TYR A 204 6.14 10.71 -16.91
C TYR A 204 6.15 10.81 -18.44
N SER A 205 6.18 9.67 -19.13
CA SER A 205 6.15 9.56 -20.59
C SER A 205 4.83 10.08 -21.14
N PHE A 206 3.72 9.84 -20.44
CA PHE A 206 2.41 10.40 -20.78
C PHE A 206 2.39 11.94 -20.67
N ILE A 207 2.91 12.50 -19.58
CA ILE A 207 3.03 13.95 -19.40
C ILE A 207 3.91 14.58 -20.47
N SER A 208 5.06 13.98 -20.78
CA SER A 208 5.95 14.47 -21.84
C SER A 208 5.25 14.54 -23.20
N LYS A 209 4.46 13.52 -23.54
CA LYS A 209 3.64 13.51 -24.77
C LYS A 209 2.59 14.63 -24.74
N ILE A 210 1.89 14.83 -23.63
CA ILE A 210 0.91 15.94 -23.50
C ILE A 210 1.57 17.30 -23.64
N LYS A 211 2.72 17.51 -22.99
CA LYS A 211 3.48 18.77 -23.08
C LYS A 211 3.83 19.11 -24.52
N SER A 212 4.29 18.13 -25.30
CA SER A 212 4.56 18.34 -26.73
C SER A 212 3.32 18.77 -27.54
N GLN A 213 2.12 18.30 -27.17
CA GLN A 213 0.87 18.70 -27.82
C GLN A 213 0.41 20.10 -27.36
N ASN A 214 0.69 20.47 -26.11
CA ASN A 214 0.38 21.80 -25.57
C ASN A 214 1.28 22.91 -26.13
N GLU A 215 2.41 22.55 -26.75
CA GLU A 215 3.39 23.44 -27.38
C GLU A 215 3.24 23.53 -28.91
N SER A 216 2.47 22.61 -29.52
CA SER A 216 2.18 22.57 -30.96
C SER A 216 0.98 23.44 -31.34
#